data_AF-A0AAW9N048-F1
#
_entry.id   AF-A0AAW9N048-F1
#
_cell.length_a   1.000
_cell.length_b   1.000
_cell.length_c   1.000
_cell.angle_alpha   90.00
_cell.angle_beta   90.00
_cell.angle_gamma   90.00
#
_symmetry.space_group_name_H-M   'P 1'
#
loop_
_entity.id
_entity.type
_entity.pdbx_description
1 polymer ?
#
loop_
_entity_poly.entity_id
_entity_poly.type
_entity_poly.pdbx_seq_one_letter_code
_entity_poly.pdbx_strand_id
1 'polypeptide(L)'
;MDINVLSFIFGTFNVFWGIYNSKKMHSLSIVQSFSSNLIEKIFIPFYKNIECNLFVNVTSDNRKEIIRNLSELYNTLNNENLLFYISDSLLIPLEKLTQQNRKPLTSKEINKIYQDFSKNYYIELNRTRKTVGLKPRTPNFRVHHKLYRFKIQNFLVAYAEYIFVIAYLVIQLFLIFYSLFKK
;
A
#
# COMPACT_ATOMS: atom_id res chain seq x y z
N MET A 1 30.77 -25.61 35.64
CA MET A 1 31.07 -24.98 34.34
C MET A 1 31.96 -23.78 34.63
N ASP A 2 33.17 -23.77 34.08
CA ASP A 2 34.16 -22.72 34.37
C ASP A 2 33.69 -21.33 33.95
N ILE A 3 33.95 -20.34 34.78
CA ILE A 3 33.64 -18.92 34.52
C ILE A 3 34.27 -18.48 33.20
N ASN A 4 35.47 -18.96 32.87
CA ASN A 4 36.16 -18.67 31.61
C ASN A 4 35.42 -19.23 30.38
N VAL A 5 34.81 -20.41 30.50
CA VAL A 5 33.99 -21.03 29.43
C VAL A 5 32.70 -20.23 29.23
N LEU A 6 32.08 -19.77 30.33
CA LEU A 6 30.89 -18.93 30.28
C LEU A 6 31.17 -17.57 29.60
N SER A 7 32.27 -16.90 29.98
CA SER A 7 32.71 -15.63 29.38
C SER A 7 33.04 -15.78 27.89
N PHE A 8 33.66 -16.90 27.50
CA PHE A 8 33.94 -17.20 26.08
C PHE A 8 32.65 -17.40 25.26
N ILE A 9 31.66 -18.11 25.81
CA ILE A 9 30.36 -18.31 25.17
C ILE A 9 29.62 -16.98 24.99
N PHE A 10 29.58 -16.13 26.04
CA PHE A 10 28.96 -14.81 25.95
C PHE A 10 29.67 -13.87 24.98
N GLY A 11 31.01 -13.89 24.95
CA GLY A 11 31.79 -13.13 23.97
C GLY A 11 31.48 -13.56 22.54
N THR A 12 31.44 -14.87 22.30
CA THR A 12 31.09 -15.45 20.99
C THR A 12 29.67 -15.07 20.57
N PHE A 13 28.69 -15.18 21.47
CA PHE A 13 27.30 -14.78 21.20
C PHE A 13 27.18 -13.29 20.85
N ASN A 14 27.87 -12.41 21.58
CA ASN A 14 27.86 -10.97 21.31
C ASN A 14 28.45 -10.64 19.93
N VAL A 15 29.52 -11.33 19.51
CA VAL A 15 30.10 -11.15 18.18
C VAL A 15 29.12 -11.59 17.09
N PHE A 16 28.51 -12.77 17.22
CA PHE A 16 27.50 -13.24 16.26
C PHE A 16 26.27 -12.32 16.21
N TRP A 17 25.81 -11.86 17.37
CA TRP A 17 24.71 -10.90 17.48
C TRP A 17 25.05 -9.56 16.83
N GLY A 18 26.27 -9.05 17.04
CA GLY A 18 26.77 -7.83 16.40
C GLY A 18 26.83 -7.95 14.88
N ILE A 19 27.35 -9.06 14.35
CA ILE A 19 27.39 -9.32 12.89
C ILE A 19 25.98 -9.42 12.32
N TYR A 20 25.08 -10.14 13.00
CA TYR A 20 23.69 -10.29 12.56
C TYR A 20 22.99 -8.92 12.49
N ASN A 21 23.09 -8.11 13.55
CA ASN A 21 22.46 -6.80 13.60
C ASN A 21 23.08 -5.82 12.61
N SER A 22 24.40 -5.83 12.43
CA SER A 22 25.08 -4.99 11.45
C SER A 22 24.60 -5.30 10.03
N LYS A 23 24.53 -6.58 9.64
CA LYS A 23 23.97 -7.01 8.35
C LYS A 23 22.52 -6.58 8.18
N LYS A 24 21.71 -6.72 9.23
CA LYS A 24 20.30 -6.31 9.23
C LYS A 24 20.14 -4.79 9.08
N MET A 25 20.93 -4.00 9.81
CA MET A 25 20.91 -2.53 9.72
C MET A 25 21.37 -2.04 8.34
N HIS A 26 22.42 -2.65 7.78
CA HIS A 26 22.89 -2.31 6.44
C HIS A 26 21.87 -2.65 5.35
N SER A 27 21.21 -3.81 5.45
CA SER A 27 20.11 -4.16 4.54
C SER A 27 18.95 -3.16 4.65
N LEU A 28 18.60 -2.77 5.88
CA LEU A 28 17.54 -1.80 6.14
C LEU A 28 17.88 -0.41 5.54
N SER A 29 19.11 0.06 5.70
CA SER A 29 19.52 1.38 5.18
C SER A 29 19.48 1.43 3.65
N ILE A 30 19.89 0.34 2.98
CA ILE A 30 19.77 0.20 1.52
C ILE A 30 18.30 0.27 1.09
N VAL A 31 17.44 -0.53 1.71
CA VAL A 31 16.00 -0.58 1.38
C VAL A 31 15.33 0.78 1.65
N GLN A 32 15.75 1.48 2.70
CA GLN A 32 15.28 2.82 3.03
C GLN A 32 15.72 3.85 1.98
N SER A 33 16.97 3.81 1.52
CA SER A 33 17.47 4.71 0.47
C SER A 33 16.68 4.57 -0.83
N PHE A 34 16.44 3.33 -1.29
CA PHE A 34 15.62 3.09 -2.48
C PHE A 34 14.17 3.52 -2.28
N SER A 35 13.62 3.26 -1.09
CA SER A 35 12.25 3.68 -0.77
C SER A 35 12.11 5.20 -0.77
N SER A 36 13.10 5.94 -0.28
CA SER A 36 13.14 7.40 -0.36
C SER A 36 13.15 7.88 -1.80
N ASN A 37 13.98 7.27 -2.66
CA ASN A 37 14.02 7.61 -4.09
C ASN A 37 12.66 7.37 -4.77
N LEU A 38 11.98 6.27 -4.47
CA LEU A 38 10.63 6.02 -4.99
C LEU A 38 9.62 7.05 -4.49
N ILE A 39 9.71 7.48 -3.23
CA ILE A 39 8.81 8.52 -2.70
C ILE A 39 9.01 9.84 -3.44
N GLU A 40 10.26 10.29 -3.54
CA GLU A 40 10.58 11.60 -4.10
C GLU A 40 10.37 11.69 -5.62
N LYS A 41 10.76 10.63 -6.34
CA LYS A 41 10.74 10.63 -7.81
C LYS A 41 9.43 10.12 -8.40
N ILE A 42 8.68 9.28 -7.67
CA ILE A 42 7.48 8.63 -8.19
C ILE A 42 6.24 9.01 -7.39
N PHE A 43 6.18 8.68 -6.09
CA PHE A 43 4.91 8.80 -5.37
C PHE A 43 4.48 10.26 -5.14
N ILE A 44 5.40 11.18 -4.88
CA ILE A 44 5.09 12.61 -4.73
C ILE A 44 4.68 13.25 -6.07
N PRO A 45 5.45 13.14 -7.17
CA PRO A 45 5.09 13.76 -8.44
C PRO A 45 3.78 13.23 -9.03
N PHE A 46 3.51 11.93 -8.86
CA PHE A 46 2.30 11.30 -9.39
C PHE A 46 1.11 11.32 -8.43
N TYR A 47 1.16 12.09 -7.34
CA TYR A 47 0.08 12.19 -6.35
C TYR A 47 -1.27 12.57 -7.00
N LYS A 48 -1.29 13.69 -7.73
CA LYS A 48 -2.55 14.20 -8.32
C LYS A 48 -3.04 13.33 -9.47
N ASN A 49 -2.13 12.87 -10.32
CA ASN A 49 -2.48 12.24 -11.60
C ASN A 49 -2.76 10.74 -11.46
N ILE A 50 -2.10 10.07 -10.52
CA ILE A 50 -2.25 8.64 -10.25
C ILE A 50 -2.89 8.41 -8.89
N GLU A 51 -2.27 8.85 -7.77
CA GLU A 51 -2.71 8.47 -6.42
C GLU A 51 -4.17 8.87 -6.15
N CYS A 52 -4.56 10.09 -6.54
CA CYS A 52 -5.93 10.61 -6.40
C CYS A 52 -6.95 9.97 -7.36
N ASN A 53 -6.50 9.17 -8.33
CA ASN A 53 -7.35 8.48 -9.30
C ASN A 53 -7.29 6.95 -9.16
N LEU A 54 -6.55 6.45 -8.16
CA LEU A 54 -6.54 5.03 -7.82
C LEU A 54 -7.99 4.60 -7.52
N PHE A 55 -8.44 3.52 -8.16
CA PHE A 55 -9.79 2.94 -7.99
C PHE A 55 -10.95 3.61 -8.72
N VAL A 56 -10.73 4.65 -9.53
CA VAL A 56 -11.77 5.14 -10.45
C VAL A 56 -12.04 4.10 -11.55
N ASN A 57 -13.26 3.99 -12.05
CA ASN A 57 -13.54 3.17 -13.22
C ASN A 57 -13.07 3.87 -14.50
N VAL A 58 -12.40 3.13 -15.37
CA VAL A 58 -12.01 3.57 -16.71
C VAL A 58 -13.25 3.60 -17.60
N THR A 59 -13.64 4.78 -18.06
CA THR A 59 -14.73 5.04 -19.00
C THR A 59 -14.17 5.49 -20.34
N SER A 60 -15.02 5.64 -21.37
CA SER A 60 -14.62 6.25 -22.64
C SER A 60 -13.95 7.61 -22.45
N ASP A 61 -14.48 8.40 -21.52
CA ASP A 61 -14.18 9.82 -21.39
C ASP A 61 -12.84 10.04 -20.67
N ASN A 62 -12.54 9.24 -19.64
CA ASN A 62 -11.31 9.37 -18.86
C ASN A 62 -10.17 8.45 -19.33
N ARG A 63 -10.45 7.47 -20.21
CA ARG A 63 -9.47 6.46 -20.64
C ARG A 63 -8.20 7.09 -21.18
N LYS A 64 -8.32 8.08 -22.07
CA LYS A 64 -7.16 8.72 -22.70
C LYS A 64 -6.24 9.37 -21.67
N GLU A 65 -6.83 10.04 -20.68
CA GLU A 65 -6.09 10.69 -19.60
C GLU A 65 -5.41 9.66 -18.68
N ILE A 66 -6.14 8.63 -18.25
CA ILE A 66 -5.58 7.56 -17.41
C ILE A 66 -4.39 6.89 -18.10
N ILE A 67 -4.54 6.48 -19.36
CA ILE A 67 -3.45 5.83 -20.10
C ILE A 67 -2.28 6.80 -20.27
N ARG A 68 -2.52 8.08 -20.55
CA ARG A 68 -1.45 9.09 -20.63
C ARG A 68 -0.66 9.19 -19.31
N ASN A 69 -1.36 9.30 -18.18
CA ASN A 69 -0.72 9.40 -16.87
C ASN A 69 0.07 8.14 -16.51
N LEU A 70 -0.45 6.95 -16.87
CA LEU A 70 0.25 5.69 -16.68
C LEU A 70 1.48 5.56 -17.58
N SER A 71 1.40 6.00 -18.83
CA SER A 71 2.56 6.02 -19.73
C SER A 71 3.64 6.99 -19.22
N GLU A 72 3.24 8.15 -18.68
CA GLU A 72 4.15 9.11 -18.05
C GLU A 72 4.84 8.49 -16.82
N LEU A 73 4.10 7.76 -15.98
CA LEU A 73 4.65 7.00 -14.86
C LEU A 73 5.67 5.96 -15.34
N TYR A 74 5.31 5.14 -16.32
CA TYR A 74 6.21 4.10 -16.87
C TYR A 74 7.49 4.70 -17.45
N ASN A 75 7.36 5.79 -18.22
CA ASN A 75 8.51 6.47 -18.80
C ASN A 75 9.41 7.08 -17.71
N THR A 76 8.83 7.64 -16.65
CA THR A 76 9.61 8.18 -15.52
C THR A 76 10.35 7.07 -14.80
N LEU A 77 9.70 5.92 -14.56
CA LEU A 77 10.35 4.76 -13.96
C LEU A 77 11.51 4.24 -14.81
N ASN A 78 11.36 4.23 -16.13
CA ASN A 78 12.41 3.81 -17.04
C ASN A 78 13.57 4.82 -17.06
N ASN A 79 13.28 6.11 -17.21
CA ASN A 79 14.29 7.17 -17.29
C ASN A 79 15.10 7.31 -15.99
N GLU A 80 14.46 7.13 -14.83
CA GLU A 80 15.10 7.20 -13.52
C GLU A 80 15.77 5.87 -13.11
N ASN A 81 15.75 4.85 -13.98
CA ASN A 81 16.23 3.49 -13.69
C ASN A 81 15.60 2.88 -12.42
N LEU A 82 14.32 3.15 -12.20
CA LEU A 82 13.58 2.71 -11.01
C LEU A 82 12.74 1.44 -11.22
N LEU A 83 12.70 0.92 -12.45
CA LEU A 83 11.95 -0.30 -12.78
C LEU A 83 12.33 -1.50 -11.90
N PHE A 84 13.61 -1.65 -11.59
CA PHE A 84 14.12 -2.74 -10.73
C PHE A 84 13.75 -2.61 -9.25
N TYR A 85 13.32 -1.43 -8.81
CA TYR A 85 12.95 -1.18 -7.41
C TYR A 85 11.44 -1.31 -7.16
N ILE A 86 10.67 -1.59 -8.21
CA ILE A 86 9.22 -1.82 -8.13
C ILE A 86 8.91 -3.30 -8.29
N SER A 87 7.89 -3.78 -7.59
CA SER A 87 7.43 -5.16 -7.73
C SER A 87 6.84 -5.45 -9.12
N ASP A 88 7.07 -6.67 -9.59
CA ASP A 88 6.42 -7.19 -10.81
C ASP A 88 4.89 -7.10 -10.75
N SER A 89 4.33 -7.20 -9.54
CA SER A 89 2.88 -7.06 -9.34
C SER A 89 2.35 -5.68 -9.74
N LEU A 90 3.16 -4.63 -9.59
CA LEU A 90 2.83 -3.28 -10.06
C LEU A 90 3.25 -3.07 -11.53
N LEU A 91 4.43 -3.57 -11.91
CA LEU A 91 5.00 -3.36 -13.24
C LEU A 91 4.20 -4.05 -14.36
N ILE A 92 3.83 -5.33 -14.18
CA ILE A 92 3.11 -6.10 -15.20
C ILE A 92 1.78 -5.45 -15.63
N PRO A 93 0.87 -5.05 -14.72
CA PRO A 93 -0.36 -4.39 -15.12
C PRO A 93 -0.12 -2.98 -15.69
N LEU A 94 0.92 -2.27 -15.22
CA LEU A 94 1.31 -0.98 -15.79
C LEU A 94 1.72 -1.14 -17.27
N GLU A 95 2.64 -2.07 -17.57
CA GLU A 95 3.07 -2.37 -18.94
C GLU A 95 1.93 -2.83 -19.84
N LYS A 96 1.02 -3.65 -19.31
CA LYS A 96 -0.17 -4.09 -20.06
C LYS A 96 -1.07 -2.93 -20.49
N LEU A 97 -1.11 -1.85 -19.70
CA LEU A 97 -1.93 -0.67 -19.98
C LEU A 97 -1.22 0.33 -20.89
N THR A 98 0.12 0.42 -20.83
CA THR A 98 0.91 1.42 -21.56
C THR A 98 1.44 0.92 -22.91
N GLN A 99 1.63 -0.39 -23.09
CA GLN A 99 2.13 -0.94 -24.34
C GLN A 99 1.09 -0.87 -25.48
N GLN A 100 1.41 -0.08 -26.50
CA GLN A 100 0.53 0.19 -27.65
C GLN A 100 0.47 -0.95 -28.69
N ASN A 101 1.44 -1.88 -28.68
CA ASN A 101 1.59 -2.92 -29.72
C ASN A 101 0.78 -4.21 -29.45
N ARG A 102 -0.20 -4.17 -28.55
CA ARG A 102 -1.01 -5.35 -28.20
C ARG A 102 -2.39 -5.29 -28.86
N LYS A 103 -3.03 -6.45 -29.00
CA LYS A 103 -4.43 -6.56 -29.44
C LYS A 103 -5.31 -5.55 -28.69
N PRO A 104 -6.29 -4.93 -29.36
CA PRO A 104 -7.16 -3.95 -28.72
C PRO A 104 -7.88 -4.61 -27.54
N LEU A 105 -7.63 -4.07 -26.34
CA LEU A 105 -8.30 -4.51 -25.12
C LEU A 105 -9.72 -3.97 -25.07
N THR A 106 -10.65 -4.80 -24.62
CA THR A 106 -12.02 -4.37 -24.34
C THR A 106 -12.06 -3.46 -23.11
N SER A 107 -13.08 -2.61 -23.00
CA SER A 107 -13.26 -1.71 -21.84
C SER A 107 -13.32 -2.47 -20.51
N LYS A 108 -13.84 -3.70 -20.50
CA LYS A 108 -13.89 -4.57 -19.32
C LYS A 108 -12.51 -5.05 -18.91
N GLU A 109 -11.67 -5.45 -19.88
CA GLU A 109 -10.30 -5.88 -19.61
C GLU A 109 -9.43 -4.74 -19.12
N ILE A 110 -9.53 -3.55 -19.75
CA ILE A 110 -8.80 -2.36 -19.32
C ILE A 110 -9.13 -2.02 -17.88
N ASN A 111 -10.43 -2.01 -17.54
CA ASN A 111 -10.85 -1.81 -16.16
C ASN A 111 -10.27 -2.85 -15.23
N LYS A 112 -10.32 -4.13 -15.58
CA LYS A 112 -9.77 -5.20 -14.75
C LYS A 112 -8.28 -4.99 -14.49
N ILE A 113 -7.50 -4.68 -15.52
CA ILE A 113 -6.06 -4.45 -15.40
C ILE A 113 -5.77 -3.16 -14.62
N TYR A 114 -6.55 -2.10 -14.84
CA TYR A 114 -6.41 -0.83 -14.11
C TYR A 114 -6.72 -0.98 -12.61
N GLN A 115 -7.71 -1.79 -12.25
CA GLN A 115 -8.02 -2.07 -10.85
C GLN A 115 -6.92 -2.90 -10.18
N ASP A 116 -6.30 -3.82 -10.92
CA ASP A 116 -5.14 -4.58 -10.44
C ASP A 116 -3.93 -3.66 -10.22
N PHE A 117 -3.61 -2.81 -11.21
CA PHE A 117 -2.62 -1.73 -11.07
C PHE A 117 -2.91 -0.86 -9.85
N SER A 118 -4.15 -0.38 -9.69
CA SER A 118 -4.52 0.52 -8.60
C SER A 118 -4.29 -0.11 -7.22
N LYS A 119 -4.63 -1.40 -7.09
CA LYS A 119 -4.42 -2.16 -5.85
C LYS A 119 -2.92 -2.32 -5.55
N ASN A 120 -2.14 -2.74 -6.53
CA ASN A 120 -0.72 -3.02 -6.35
C ASN A 120 0.05 -1.70 -6.11
N TYR A 121 -0.29 -0.62 -6.80
CA TYR A 121 0.29 0.72 -6.57
C TYR A 121 0.05 1.18 -5.13
N TYR A 122 -1.17 1.02 -4.62
CA TYR A 122 -1.50 1.42 -3.26
C TYR A 122 -0.76 0.60 -2.19
N ILE A 123 -0.58 -0.71 -2.43
CA ILE A 123 0.21 -1.59 -1.56
C ILE A 123 1.69 -1.17 -1.57
N GLU A 124 2.25 -0.95 -2.76
CA GLU A 124 3.64 -0.51 -2.97
C GLU A 124 3.89 0.83 -2.27
N LEU A 125 3.00 1.81 -2.47
CA LEU A 125 3.05 3.13 -1.84
C LEU A 125 3.08 3.00 -0.31
N ASN A 126 2.15 2.25 0.27
CA ASN A 126 2.06 2.11 1.72
C ASN A 126 3.27 1.37 2.31
N ARG A 127 3.77 0.34 1.62
CA ARG A 127 4.99 -0.36 2.00
C ARG A 127 6.17 0.61 1.99
N THR A 128 6.35 1.35 0.91
CA THR A 128 7.44 2.32 0.73
C THR A 128 7.39 3.41 1.80
N ARG A 129 6.21 3.99 2.04
CA ARG A 129 5.98 4.97 3.12
C ARG A 129 6.39 4.42 4.48
N LYS A 130 5.95 3.19 4.81
CA LYS A 130 6.30 2.56 6.09
C LYS A 130 7.82 2.37 6.24
N THR A 131 8.51 1.95 5.18
CA THR A 131 9.97 1.78 5.19
C THR A 131 10.70 3.08 5.51
N VAL A 132 10.26 4.21 4.95
CA VAL A 132 10.88 5.53 5.19
C VAL A 132 10.37 6.22 6.46
N GLY A 133 9.55 5.54 7.28
CA GLY A 133 9.00 6.10 8.52
C GLY A 133 7.78 7.01 8.35
N LEU A 134 7.21 7.08 7.14
CA LEU A 134 5.97 7.82 6.88
C LEU A 134 4.74 6.99 7.23
N LYS A 135 3.70 7.64 7.76
CA LYS A 135 2.42 6.99 8.06
C LYS A 135 1.78 6.44 6.77
N PRO A 136 1.36 5.17 6.73
CA PRO A 136 0.65 4.63 5.56
C PRO A 136 -0.71 5.34 5.39
N ARG A 137 -1.21 5.38 4.16
CA ARG A 137 -2.55 5.86 3.86
C ARG A 137 -3.57 4.91 4.49
N THR A 138 -4.45 5.44 5.32
CA THR A 138 -5.49 4.65 6.00
C THR A 138 -6.76 4.54 5.16
N PRO A 139 -7.71 3.66 5.52
CA PRO A 139 -9.05 3.68 4.94
C PRO A 139 -9.71 5.08 5.00
N ASN A 140 -9.51 5.85 6.08
CA ASN A 140 -10.00 7.23 6.20
C ASN A 140 -9.46 8.15 5.10
N PHE A 141 -8.17 8.02 4.77
CA PHE A 141 -7.57 8.76 3.67
C PHE A 141 -8.29 8.46 2.35
N ARG A 142 -8.64 7.18 2.12
CA ARG A 142 -9.38 6.76 0.94
C ARG A 142 -10.81 7.32 0.91
N VAL A 143 -11.50 7.36 2.06
CA VAL A 143 -12.83 7.95 2.16
C VAL A 143 -12.78 9.45 1.84
N HIS A 144 -11.82 10.18 2.43
CA HIS A 144 -11.64 11.62 2.21
C HIS A 144 -11.39 11.96 0.73
N HIS A 145 -10.53 11.19 0.06
CA HIS A 145 -10.16 11.41 -1.34
C HIS A 145 -11.05 10.66 -2.33
N LYS A 146 -12.16 10.06 -1.88
CA LYS A 146 -13.09 9.27 -2.72
C LYS A 146 -12.43 8.09 -3.47
N LEU A 147 -11.37 7.54 -2.92
CA LEU A 147 -10.55 6.44 -3.47
C LEU A 147 -11.13 5.06 -3.14
N TYR A 148 -12.36 4.81 -3.55
CA TYR A 148 -13.04 3.55 -3.25
C TYR A 148 -13.82 3.00 -4.45
N ARG A 149 -13.64 1.70 -4.73
CA ARG A 149 -14.50 0.97 -5.66
C ARG A 149 -15.88 0.71 -5.05
N PHE A 150 -15.90 0.31 -3.77
CA PHE A 150 -17.12 0.07 -3.00
C PHE A 150 -17.13 0.99 -1.77
N LYS A 151 -17.94 2.05 -1.84
CA LYS A 151 -18.03 3.08 -0.79
C LYS A 151 -18.37 2.49 0.58
N ILE A 152 -19.38 1.64 0.62
CA ILE A 152 -19.90 1.05 1.86
C ILE A 152 -18.84 0.15 2.53
N GLN A 153 -18.17 -0.71 1.76
CA GLN A 153 -17.14 -1.60 2.30
C GLN A 153 -15.99 -0.83 2.95
N ASN A 154 -15.47 0.20 2.25
CA ASN A 154 -14.39 1.02 2.81
C ASN A 154 -14.83 1.86 4.01
N PHE A 155 -16.09 2.30 4.05
CA PHE A 155 -16.67 2.97 5.21
C PHE A 155 -16.75 2.01 6.41
N LEU A 156 -17.26 0.79 6.22
CA LEU A 156 -17.33 -0.21 7.28
C LEU A 156 -15.95 -0.53 7.86
N VAL A 157 -14.93 -0.70 7.00
CA VAL A 157 -13.55 -0.94 7.46
C VAL A 157 -12.96 0.28 8.16
N ALA A 158 -13.22 1.49 7.65
CA ALA A 158 -12.75 2.75 8.23
C ALA A 158 -13.30 3.00 9.65
N TYR A 159 -14.53 2.58 9.92
CA TYR A 159 -15.24 2.81 11.17
C TYR A 159 -15.52 1.52 11.96
N ALA A 160 -14.84 0.42 11.65
CA ALA A 160 -15.12 -0.89 12.24
C ALA A 160 -15.11 -0.85 13.78
N GLU A 161 -14.10 -0.21 14.37
CA GLU A 161 -13.98 -0.06 15.83
C GLU A 161 -15.20 0.67 16.43
N TYR A 162 -15.63 1.78 15.82
CA TYR A 162 -16.82 2.51 16.24
C TYR A 162 -18.11 1.70 16.06
N ILE A 163 -18.21 0.94 14.96
CA ILE A 163 -19.37 0.07 14.69
C ILE A 163 -19.49 -0.99 15.78
N PHE A 164 -18.38 -1.61 16.19
CA PHE A 164 -18.38 -2.59 17.28
C PHE A 164 -18.79 -1.98 18.62
N VAL A 165 -18.26 -0.79 18.94
CA VAL A 165 -18.62 -0.08 20.19
C VAL A 165 -20.10 0.30 20.18
N ILE A 166 -20.62 0.86 19.08
CA ILE A 166 -22.03 1.22 18.95
C ILE A 166 -22.91 -0.02 19.05
N ALA A 167 -22.58 -1.11 18.36
CA ALA A 167 -23.32 -2.36 18.42
C ALA A 167 -23.36 -2.92 19.86
N TYR A 168 -22.23 -2.87 20.57
CA TYR A 168 -22.16 -3.25 21.99
C TYR A 168 -23.08 -2.39 22.85
N LEU A 169 -23.05 -1.05 22.70
CA LEU A 169 -23.92 -0.14 23.45
C LEU A 169 -25.41 -0.38 23.17
N VAL A 170 -25.77 -0.66 21.91
CA VAL A 170 -27.16 -0.98 21.52
C VAL A 170 -27.62 -2.28 22.18
N ILE A 171 -26.76 -3.31 22.22
CA ILE A 171 -27.07 -4.58 22.91
C ILE A 171 -27.26 -4.34 24.41
N GLN A 172 -26.39 -3.56 25.05
CA GLN A 172 -26.51 -3.23 26.47
C GLN A 172 -27.82 -2.47 26.76
N LEU A 173 -28.15 -1.46 25.95
CA LEU A 173 -29.42 -0.74 26.05
C LEU A 173 -30.62 -1.66 25.88
N PHE A 174 -30.58 -2.58 24.91
CA PHE A 174 -31.64 -3.55 24.69
C PHE A 174 -31.80 -4.49 25.89
N LEU A 175 -30.70 -5.00 26.46
CA LEU A 175 -30.75 -5.87 27.65
C LEU A 175 -31.33 -5.12 28.87
N ILE A 176 -30.93 -3.87 29.08
CA ILE A 176 -31.48 -3.02 30.14
C ILE A 176 -32.98 -2.83 29.92
N PHE A 177 -33.40 -2.43 28.71
CA PHE A 177 -34.80 -2.23 28.38
C PHE A 177 -35.61 -3.52 28.56
N TYR A 178 -35.14 -4.63 28.00
CA TYR A 178 -35.77 -5.94 28.17
C TYR A 178 -35.93 -6.32 29.65
N SER A 179 -34.91 -6.09 30.49
CA SER A 179 -35.00 -6.37 31.93
C SER A 179 -36.04 -5.52 32.67
N LEU A 180 -36.23 -4.27 32.23
CA LEU A 180 -37.21 -3.35 32.83
C LEU A 180 -38.65 -3.71 32.43
N PHE A 181 -38.86 -4.24 31.22
CA PHE A 181 -40.18 -4.56 30.67
C PHE A 181 -40.55 -6.05 30.78
N LYS A 182 -39.67 -6.92 31.27
CA LYS A 182 -39.96 -8.34 31.59
C LYS A 182 -40.69 -8.50 32.94
N LYS A 183 -41.38 -7.46 33.41
CA LYS A 183 -42.35 -7.55 34.52
C LYS A 183 -43.69 -8.04 34.00
#